data_AF-A0A9P4T4T3-F1
#
_entry.id   AF-A0A9P4T4T3-F1
#
_cell.length_a   1.000
_cell.length_b   1.000
_cell.length_c   1.000
_cell.angle_alpha   90.00
_cell.angle_beta   90.00
_cell.angle_gamma   90.00
#
_symmetry.space_group_name_H-M   'P 1'
#
loop_
_entity.id
_entity.type
_entity.pdbx_description
1 polymer ?
#
loop_
_entity_poly.entity_id
_entity_poly.type
_entity_poly.pdbx_seq_one_letter_code
_entity_poly.pdbx_strand_id
1 'polypeptide(L)'
;MVTPSFAKATRSSTLRASPGGSKQQIAATSETPQSSGSPIKPRSPTPGKQLKRPSTLTRRARESIAYNADLHFIKPANPSKLCPLAALPSELRSLIYTHVFGDLQKPVFMNYGRVRHSPVALLQICRAVRIEAAYMYYAEASFTWIVRNLNFASVMRWLGRLQPSHRALLARNHNLTIEIIPELRKSYTYPPKDFLLDDYMSNHWKACQPFGNLYTVTRIPISEFRRNLHAMHHDPEYFHSTGKVFFILFCRLAAWSRLCTQPPFSMIEWKYTFDLPDDQLGRTVMWAEMTVVKDDVYFFLSQLKRSWTRTQCEDRIRQPIVRMFDAFLKAIGKLDSSNGSELFPNMEDLNRLRDSIERWER
;
A
#
# COMPACT_ATOMS: atom_id res chain seq x y z
N MET A 1 -23.94 10.36 1.44
CA MET A 1 -22.95 9.59 0.68
C MET A 1 -23.69 8.59 -0.19
N VAL A 2 -23.49 8.60 -1.51
CA VAL A 2 -24.19 7.69 -2.44
C VAL A 2 -23.58 6.30 -2.29
N THR A 3 -24.37 5.35 -1.80
CA THR A 3 -23.99 3.93 -1.69
C THR A 3 -23.74 3.37 -3.09
N PRO A 4 -22.56 2.78 -3.39
CA PRO A 4 -22.33 2.15 -4.67
C PRO A 4 -23.29 0.97 -4.85
N SER A 5 -23.98 0.92 -5.99
CA SER A 5 -24.92 -0.16 -6.32
C SER A 5 -24.15 -1.46 -6.60
N PHE A 6 -24.06 -2.34 -5.59
CA PHE A 6 -23.46 -3.68 -5.68
C PHE A 6 -24.24 -4.65 -6.59
N ALA A 7 -25.45 -4.27 -7.03
CA ALA A 7 -26.36 -5.13 -7.80
C ALA A 7 -25.82 -5.56 -9.17
N LYS A 8 -24.80 -4.89 -9.73
CA LYS A 8 -24.19 -5.28 -11.02
C LYS A 8 -23.13 -6.36 -10.91
N ALA A 9 -22.52 -6.59 -9.73
CA ALA A 9 -21.46 -7.60 -9.56
C ALA A 9 -22.01 -8.99 -9.19
N THR A 10 -23.22 -9.08 -8.64
CA THR A 10 -23.81 -10.34 -8.12
C THR A 10 -24.99 -10.87 -8.95
N ARG A 11 -25.52 -10.10 -9.92
CA ARG A 11 -26.67 -10.52 -10.75
C ARG A 11 -26.45 -11.79 -11.59
N SER A 12 -25.22 -12.25 -11.76
CA SER A 12 -24.90 -13.50 -12.45
C SER A 12 -25.15 -14.76 -11.59
N SER A 13 -25.47 -14.63 -10.29
CA SER A 13 -25.46 -15.77 -9.36
C SER A 13 -26.82 -16.15 -8.76
N THR A 14 -27.91 -15.45 -9.10
CA THR A 14 -29.24 -15.76 -8.56
C THR A 14 -30.30 -15.77 -9.66
N LEU A 15 -30.26 -16.76 -10.55
CA LEU A 15 -31.44 -17.13 -11.34
C LEU A 15 -32.13 -18.33 -10.68
N ARG A 16 -33.15 -17.97 -9.90
CA ARG A 16 -34.42 -18.67 -9.63
C ARG A 16 -34.40 -20.19 -9.52
N ALA A 17 -34.49 -20.67 -8.28
CA ALA A 17 -35.26 -21.86 -7.95
C ALA A 17 -36.65 -21.42 -7.50
N SER A 18 -37.69 -21.83 -8.24
CA SER A 18 -39.07 -21.88 -7.72
C SER A 18 -39.74 -23.16 -8.25
N PRO A 19 -40.67 -23.75 -7.48
CA PRO A 19 -41.13 -25.12 -7.65
C PRO A 19 -42.27 -25.22 -8.66
N GLY A 20 -42.35 -26.36 -9.34
CA GLY A 20 -43.33 -26.64 -10.39
C GLY A 20 -44.75 -26.78 -9.84
N GLY A 21 -45.69 -26.14 -10.53
CA GLY A 21 -47.13 -26.28 -10.36
C GLY A 21 -47.80 -26.66 -11.69
N SER A 22 -48.65 -27.67 -11.59
CA SER A 22 -49.48 -28.39 -12.57
C SER A 22 -50.22 -27.62 -13.67
N LYS A 23 -50.38 -28.36 -14.79
CA LYS A 23 -51.35 -28.27 -15.91
C LYS A 23 -52.70 -27.59 -15.58
N GLN A 24 -53.19 -26.79 -16.53
CA GLN A 24 -54.59 -26.87 -17.02
C GLN A 24 -54.75 -26.23 -18.41
N GLN A 25 -55.38 -26.98 -19.31
CA GLN A 25 -55.89 -26.58 -20.62
C GLN A 25 -57.21 -25.82 -20.45
N ILE A 26 -57.42 -24.74 -21.21
CA ILE A 26 -58.76 -24.32 -21.68
C ILE A 26 -58.63 -23.80 -23.12
N ALA A 27 -59.51 -24.32 -23.98
CA ALA A 27 -59.71 -23.97 -25.38
C ALA A 27 -60.79 -22.88 -25.53
N ALA A 28 -60.77 -22.10 -26.63
CA ALA A 28 -61.95 -21.71 -27.44
C ALA A 28 -61.64 -20.61 -28.50
N THR A 29 -61.97 -20.93 -29.76
CA THR A 29 -62.57 -20.12 -30.87
C THR A 29 -62.07 -18.72 -31.24
N SER A 30 -61.54 -18.55 -32.48
CA SER A 30 -62.17 -17.90 -33.67
C SER A 30 -61.77 -16.40 -33.76
N GLU A 31 -61.39 -15.73 -34.86
CA GLU A 31 -61.73 -15.80 -36.29
C GLU A 31 -60.55 -15.27 -37.18
N THR A 32 -60.56 -15.69 -38.44
CA THR A 32 -59.77 -15.18 -39.61
C THR A 32 -60.42 -13.90 -40.20
N PRO A 33 -59.76 -13.03 -41.03
CA PRO A 33 -59.10 -13.44 -42.29
C PRO A 33 -57.84 -12.67 -42.77
N GLN A 34 -57.04 -13.44 -43.55
CA GLN A 34 -56.31 -13.07 -44.79
C GLN A 34 -55.30 -11.92 -44.80
N SER A 35 -54.01 -12.28 -44.95
CA SER A 35 -53.14 -11.62 -45.95
C SER A 35 -51.96 -12.52 -46.32
N SER A 36 -51.57 -12.38 -47.58
CA SER A 36 -50.76 -13.25 -48.43
C SER A 36 -49.29 -13.41 -48.04
N GLY A 37 -48.82 -14.66 -48.13
CA GLY A 37 -47.62 -15.01 -48.92
C GLY A 37 -46.25 -14.84 -48.27
N SER A 38 -45.75 -15.91 -47.62
CA SER A 38 -44.37 -16.42 -47.73
C SER A 38 -44.19 -17.70 -46.88
N PRO A 39 -43.54 -18.77 -47.38
CA PRO A 39 -43.38 -20.02 -46.64
C PRO A 39 -42.27 -19.89 -45.58
N ILE A 40 -42.63 -19.57 -44.34
CA ILE A 40 -41.71 -19.62 -43.20
C ILE A 40 -41.75 -21.03 -42.59
N LYS A 41 -40.62 -21.75 -42.70
CA LYS A 41 -40.39 -23.04 -42.03
C LYS A 41 -40.69 -22.94 -40.52
N PRO A 42 -41.45 -23.87 -39.92
CA PRO A 42 -41.71 -23.87 -38.49
C PRO A 42 -40.41 -24.12 -37.72
N ARG A 43 -40.02 -23.13 -36.92
CA ARG A 43 -38.88 -23.20 -36.02
C ARG A 43 -39.31 -24.01 -34.79
N SER A 44 -38.76 -25.21 -34.65
CA SER A 44 -39.02 -26.11 -33.53
C SER A 44 -38.70 -25.43 -32.17
N PRO A 45 -39.48 -25.70 -31.12
CA PRO A 45 -39.23 -25.17 -29.78
C PRO A 45 -37.91 -25.77 -29.25
N THR A 46 -36.92 -24.90 -29.04
CA THR A 46 -35.62 -25.30 -28.47
C THR A 46 -35.81 -25.93 -27.09
N PRO A 47 -35.31 -27.15 -26.85
CA PRO A 47 -35.40 -27.80 -25.55
C PRO A 47 -34.62 -27.00 -24.50
N GLY A 48 -35.23 -26.83 -23.31
CA GLY A 48 -34.65 -26.12 -22.19
C GLY A 48 -33.25 -26.64 -21.87
N LYS A 49 -32.24 -25.76 -21.95
CA LYS A 49 -30.84 -26.09 -21.72
C LYS A 49 -30.65 -26.61 -20.29
N GLN A 50 -30.50 -27.92 -20.14
CA GLN A 50 -29.94 -28.52 -18.93
C GLN A 50 -28.51 -27.98 -18.72
N LEU A 51 -28.22 -27.56 -17.49
CA LEU A 51 -26.90 -27.09 -17.08
C LEU A 51 -25.88 -28.23 -17.25
N LYS A 52 -24.88 -28.02 -18.10
CA LYS A 52 -23.87 -29.03 -18.44
C LYS A 52 -22.84 -29.21 -17.32
N ARG A 53 -22.36 -30.44 -17.16
CA ARG A 53 -21.33 -30.85 -16.21
C ARG A 53 -19.98 -30.17 -16.52
N PRO A 54 -19.17 -29.75 -15.51
CA PRO A 54 -17.97 -28.91 -15.71
C PRO A 54 -16.90 -29.48 -16.64
N SER A 55 -16.82 -30.80 -16.77
CA SER A 55 -15.87 -31.48 -17.69
C SER A 55 -16.19 -31.26 -19.18
N THR A 56 -17.41 -30.85 -19.51
CA THR A 56 -17.87 -30.58 -20.89
C THR A 56 -17.88 -29.09 -21.26
N LEU A 57 -17.34 -28.22 -20.39
CA LEU A 57 -17.23 -26.78 -20.67
C LEU A 57 -16.16 -26.53 -21.76
N THR A 58 -16.55 -25.74 -22.75
CA THR A 58 -15.67 -25.28 -23.83
C THR A 58 -14.53 -24.44 -23.28
N ARG A 59 -13.42 -24.34 -24.03
CA ARG A 59 -12.24 -23.54 -23.64
C ARG A 59 -12.59 -22.10 -23.21
N ARG A 60 -13.53 -21.44 -23.90
CA ARG A 60 -14.09 -20.12 -23.51
C ARG A 60 -14.81 -20.10 -22.14
N ALA A 61 -15.45 -21.19 -21.75
CA ALA A 61 -16.08 -21.31 -20.42
C ALA A 61 -15.08 -21.77 -19.33
N ARG A 62 -13.92 -22.30 -19.71
CA ARG A 62 -12.75 -22.40 -18.82
C ARG A 62 -12.02 -21.07 -18.68
N GLU A 63 -12.11 -20.21 -19.68
CA GLU A 63 -11.60 -18.84 -19.58
C GLU A 63 -12.52 -17.95 -18.72
N SER A 64 -13.83 -18.23 -18.61
CA SER A 64 -14.65 -17.63 -17.54
C SER A 64 -14.32 -18.19 -16.14
N ILE A 65 -13.73 -19.39 -16.08
CA ILE A 65 -13.06 -19.93 -14.87
C ILE A 65 -11.72 -19.20 -14.59
N ALA A 66 -11.19 -18.37 -15.51
CA ALA A 66 -10.08 -17.45 -15.18
C ALA A 66 -10.48 -16.42 -14.11
N TYR A 67 -11.79 -16.18 -13.89
CA TYR A 67 -12.31 -15.49 -12.70
C TYR A 67 -11.94 -16.19 -11.37
N ASN A 68 -11.52 -17.46 -11.41
CA ASN A 68 -11.02 -18.25 -10.28
C ASN A 68 -9.48 -18.26 -10.18
N ALA A 69 -8.75 -17.80 -11.19
CA ALA A 69 -7.28 -17.93 -11.24
C ALA A 69 -6.57 -17.01 -10.22
N ASP A 70 -7.16 -15.87 -9.88
CA ASP A 70 -6.52 -14.84 -9.03
C ASP A 70 -7.02 -14.82 -7.57
N LEU A 71 -7.93 -15.70 -7.18
CA LEU A 71 -8.55 -15.68 -5.85
C LEU A 71 -7.94 -16.74 -4.94
N HIS A 72 -7.54 -16.35 -3.73
CA HIS A 72 -6.94 -17.27 -2.76
C HIS A 72 -7.91 -18.41 -2.51
N PHE A 73 -7.45 -19.65 -2.69
CA PHE A 73 -8.24 -20.82 -2.35
C PHE A 73 -8.50 -20.82 -0.83
N ILE A 74 -9.74 -20.54 -0.43
CA ILE A 74 -10.20 -20.83 0.93
C ILE A 74 -10.56 -22.31 0.93
N LYS A 75 -9.83 -23.12 1.70
CA LYS A 75 -10.26 -24.49 1.96
C LYS A 75 -11.47 -24.42 2.91
N PRO A 76 -12.69 -24.75 2.45
CA PRO A 76 -13.83 -24.75 3.36
C PRO A 76 -13.60 -25.79 4.44
N ALA A 77 -13.95 -25.46 5.69
CA ALA A 77 -13.90 -26.42 6.78
C ALA A 77 -14.81 -27.64 6.51
N ASN A 78 -15.95 -27.41 5.86
CA ASN A 78 -16.82 -28.47 5.36
C ASN A 78 -17.34 -28.10 3.95
N PRO A 79 -16.90 -28.78 2.88
CA PRO A 79 -17.32 -28.47 1.52
C PRO A 79 -18.78 -28.85 1.22
N SER A 80 -19.40 -29.70 2.03
CA SER A 80 -20.78 -30.17 1.83
C SER A 80 -21.83 -29.21 2.39
N LYS A 81 -21.44 -28.22 3.20
CA LYS A 81 -22.36 -27.24 3.78
C LYS A 81 -22.21 -25.89 3.11
N LEU A 82 -23.34 -25.28 2.74
CA LEU A 82 -23.36 -23.89 2.28
C LEU A 82 -22.99 -22.96 3.45
N CYS A 83 -22.24 -21.90 3.16
CA CYS A 83 -21.90 -20.88 4.13
C CYS A 83 -23.17 -20.08 4.49
N PRO A 84 -23.67 -20.12 5.75
CA PRO A 84 -24.92 -19.45 6.12
C PRO A 84 -24.85 -17.93 5.89
N LEU A 85 -23.68 -17.33 6.18
CA LEU A 85 -23.46 -15.90 5.97
C LEU A 85 -23.61 -15.53 4.49
N ALA A 86 -23.11 -16.37 3.58
CA ALA A 86 -23.20 -16.13 2.13
C ALA A 86 -24.62 -16.33 1.57
N ALA A 87 -25.51 -17.01 2.29
CA ALA A 87 -26.91 -17.20 1.89
C ALA A 87 -27.77 -15.96 2.18
N LEU A 88 -27.28 -15.02 2.99
CA LEU A 88 -27.98 -13.77 3.29
C LEU A 88 -27.99 -12.83 2.06
N PRO A 89 -29.06 -12.02 1.90
CA PRO A 89 -29.08 -10.90 0.97
C PRO A 89 -27.86 -10.00 1.13
N SER A 90 -27.39 -9.40 0.02
CA SER A 90 -26.21 -8.52 0.01
C SER A 90 -26.35 -7.36 0.99
N GLU A 91 -27.55 -6.83 1.16
CA GLU A 91 -27.87 -5.70 2.03
C GLU A 91 -27.59 -6.05 3.49
N LEU A 92 -28.04 -7.24 3.93
CA LEU A 92 -27.79 -7.73 5.28
C LEU A 92 -26.32 -8.04 5.50
N ARG A 93 -25.64 -8.62 4.50
CA ARG A 93 -24.20 -8.85 4.56
C ARG A 93 -23.41 -7.55 4.70
N SER A 94 -23.75 -6.53 3.92
CA SER A 94 -23.13 -5.20 4.03
C SER A 94 -23.35 -4.58 5.42
N LEU A 95 -24.54 -4.68 5.99
CA LEU A 95 -24.79 -4.21 7.37
C LEU A 95 -23.92 -4.96 8.39
N ILE A 96 -23.78 -6.28 8.25
CA ILE A 96 -22.88 -7.08 9.09
C ILE A 96 -21.44 -6.61 8.90
N TYR A 97 -20.98 -6.37 7.67
CA TYR A 97 -19.63 -5.87 7.41
C TYR A 97 -19.41 -4.50 8.05
N THR A 98 -20.32 -3.55 7.88
CA THR A 98 -20.24 -2.22 8.53
C THR A 98 -20.14 -2.36 10.04
N HIS A 99 -20.91 -3.28 10.64
CA HIS A 99 -20.86 -3.50 12.09
C HIS A 99 -19.56 -4.17 12.54
N VAL A 100 -19.10 -5.22 11.84
CA VAL A 100 -17.89 -5.98 12.19
C VAL A 100 -16.62 -5.17 11.97
N PHE A 101 -16.57 -4.41 10.87
CA PHE A 101 -15.49 -3.50 10.59
C PHE A 101 -15.54 -2.25 11.47
N GLY A 102 -16.70 -1.99 12.10
CA GLY A 102 -16.89 -0.92 13.07
C GLY A 102 -16.47 0.43 12.52
N ASP A 103 -15.76 1.19 13.34
CA ASP A 103 -15.18 2.47 12.93
C ASP A 103 -13.88 2.24 12.14
N LEU A 104 -14.03 1.93 10.86
CA LEU A 104 -12.91 1.82 9.90
C LEU A 104 -12.09 3.11 9.77
N GLN A 105 -12.60 4.24 10.28
CA GLN A 105 -11.84 5.49 10.30
C GLN A 105 -10.74 5.48 11.36
N LYS A 106 -10.87 4.66 12.41
CA LYS A 106 -9.82 4.51 13.41
C LYS A 106 -8.57 3.90 12.76
N PRO A 107 -7.39 4.49 12.99
CA PRO A 107 -6.16 4.01 12.39
C PRO A 107 -5.84 2.59 12.85
N VAL A 108 -5.76 1.68 11.89
CA VAL A 108 -5.24 0.33 12.06
C VAL A 108 -3.72 0.40 11.96
N PHE A 109 -3.05 0.34 13.11
CA PHE A 109 -1.59 0.31 13.16
C PHE A 109 -1.06 -1.05 12.71
N MET A 110 -0.38 -1.07 11.56
CA MET A 110 0.00 -2.30 10.89
C MET A 110 1.27 -2.95 11.44
N ASN A 111 2.07 -2.21 12.21
CA ASN A 111 3.35 -2.65 12.75
C ASN A 111 3.57 -2.26 14.22
N TYR A 112 2.53 -1.85 14.94
CA TYR A 112 2.62 -1.49 16.36
C TYR A 112 2.21 -2.66 17.27
N GLY A 113 3.14 -3.11 18.12
CA GLY A 113 2.85 -4.04 19.22
C GLY A 113 2.69 -5.53 18.87
N ARG A 114 2.33 -6.33 19.89
CA ARG A 114 2.11 -7.79 19.79
C ARG A 114 0.78 -8.17 19.14
N VAL A 115 -0.17 -7.24 19.07
CA VAL A 115 -1.46 -7.45 18.42
C VAL A 115 -1.23 -7.29 16.93
N ARG A 116 -0.77 -8.37 16.29
CA ARG A 116 -0.72 -8.43 14.83
C ARG A 116 -2.12 -8.08 14.34
N HIS A 117 -2.20 -7.08 13.48
CA HIS A 117 -3.41 -6.85 12.72
C HIS A 117 -3.75 -8.17 12.00
N SER A 118 -4.73 -8.89 12.55
CA SER A 118 -5.21 -10.12 11.94
C SER A 118 -6.18 -9.70 10.84
N PRO A 119 -6.02 -10.21 9.61
CA PRO A 119 -7.06 -10.01 8.61
C PRO A 119 -8.39 -10.43 9.23
N VAL A 120 -9.37 -9.54 9.14
CA VAL A 120 -10.67 -9.72 9.77
C VAL A 120 -11.21 -11.09 9.38
N ALA A 121 -11.70 -11.86 10.36
CA ALA A 121 -12.14 -13.25 10.15
C ALA A 121 -13.09 -13.40 8.96
N LEU A 122 -13.88 -12.35 8.66
CA LEU A 122 -14.73 -12.24 7.47
C LEU A 122 -14.00 -12.52 6.14
N LEU A 123 -12.74 -12.07 5.99
CA LEU A 123 -11.93 -12.30 4.80
C LEU A 123 -11.54 -13.78 4.62
N GLN A 124 -11.77 -14.63 5.62
CA GLN A 124 -11.42 -16.05 5.58
C GLN A 124 -12.64 -16.98 5.51
N ILE A 125 -13.88 -16.45 5.53
CA ILE A 125 -15.09 -17.28 5.63
C ILE A 125 -15.35 -18.05 4.33
N CYS A 126 -15.67 -17.32 3.26
CA CYS A 126 -15.96 -17.89 1.96
C CYS A 126 -15.68 -16.87 0.86
N ARG A 127 -15.69 -17.31 -0.40
CA ARG A 127 -15.35 -16.46 -1.53
C ARG A 127 -16.27 -15.24 -1.66
N ALA A 128 -17.58 -15.44 -1.64
CA ALA A 128 -18.55 -14.36 -1.84
C ALA A 128 -18.41 -13.29 -0.76
N VAL A 129 -18.33 -13.72 0.51
CA VAL A 129 -18.11 -12.83 1.65
C VAL A 129 -16.77 -12.11 1.53
N ARG A 130 -15.68 -12.81 1.21
CA ARG A 130 -14.36 -12.20 1.04
C ARG A 130 -14.38 -11.09 0.00
N ILE A 131 -14.98 -11.31 -1.18
CA ILE A 131 -14.94 -10.31 -2.26
C ILE A 131 -15.56 -8.98 -1.81
N GLU A 132 -16.72 -9.05 -1.16
CA GLU A 132 -17.42 -7.85 -0.67
C GLU A 132 -16.74 -7.25 0.55
N ALA A 133 -16.38 -8.08 1.53
CA ALA A 133 -15.72 -7.65 2.74
C ALA A 133 -14.33 -7.05 2.45
N ALA A 134 -13.59 -7.60 1.49
CA ALA A 134 -12.30 -7.07 1.05
C ALA A 134 -12.46 -5.70 0.36
N TYR A 135 -13.54 -5.49 -0.39
CA TYR A 135 -13.84 -4.19 -0.97
C TYR A 135 -13.94 -3.12 0.12
N MET A 136 -14.83 -3.32 1.12
CA MET A 136 -14.99 -2.36 2.21
C MET A 136 -13.68 -2.20 3.00
N TYR A 137 -13.07 -3.32 3.38
CA TYR A 137 -11.88 -3.31 4.22
C TYR A 137 -10.69 -2.62 3.56
N TYR A 138 -10.29 -3.02 2.34
CA TYR A 138 -9.11 -2.45 1.70
C TYR A 138 -9.37 -1.08 1.06
N ALA A 139 -10.60 -0.74 0.69
CA ALA A 139 -10.90 0.57 0.10
C ALA A 139 -11.17 1.67 1.15
N GLU A 140 -11.68 1.33 2.34
CA GLU A 140 -12.15 2.34 3.31
C GLU A 140 -11.34 2.38 4.61
N ALA A 141 -10.70 1.28 5.01
CA ALA A 141 -10.00 1.24 6.29
C ALA A 141 -8.79 2.20 6.33
N SER A 142 -8.63 2.89 7.46
CA SER A 142 -7.47 3.71 7.76
C SER A 142 -6.29 2.84 8.15
N PHE A 143 -5.30 2.67 7.28
CA PHE A 143 -4.09 1.91 7.57
C PHE A 143 -2.93 2.85 7.88
N THR A 144 -2.31 2.68 9.06
CA THR A 144 -1.15 3.49 9.46
C THR A 144 0.06 2.60 9.67
N TRP A 145 1.20 2.99 9.08
CA TRP A 145 2.49 2.37 9.32
C TRP A 145 3.43 3.37 9.97
N ILE A 146 4.04 2.96 11.07
CA ILE A 146 5.05 3.76 11.76
C ILE A 146 6.43 3.36 11.23
N VAL A 147 7.10 4.23 10.50
CA VAL A 147 8.40 3.99 9.87
C VAL A 147 9.49 4.71 10.65
N ARG A 148 10.51 3.95 11.05
CA ARG A 148 11.75 4.45 11.68
C ARG A 148 12.93 4.17 10.78
N ASN A 149 13.97 5.01 10.82
CA ASN A 149 15.18 4.82 10.02
C ASN A 149 14.89 4.56 8.52
N LEU A 150 13.81 5.16 8.00
CA LEU A 150 13.26 4.93 6.66
C LEU A 150 13.07 3.43 6.30
N ASN A 151 12.80 2.56 7.29
CA ASN A 151 12.62 1.14 7.05
C ASN A 151 11.20 0.80 6.57
N PHE A 152 11.01 0.78 5.25
CA PHE A 152 9.73 0.42 4.63
C PHE A 152 9.52 -1.10 4.49
N ALA A 153 10.44 -1.95 4.95
CA ALA A 153 10.41 -3.39 4.67
C ALA A 153 9.10 -4.08 5.08
N SER A 154 8.50 -3.65 6.20
CA SER A 154 7.21 -4.19 6.66
C SER A 154 6.05 -3.81 5.73
N VAL A 155 6.00 -2.56 5.26
CA VAL A 155 5.00 -2.08 4.29
C VAL A 155 5.15 -2.83 2.98
N MET A 156 6.37 -2.89 2.45
CA MET A 156 6.68 -3.56 1.19
C MET A 156 6.35 -5.05 1.25
N ARG A 157 6.68 -5.73 2.35
CA ARG A 157 6.36 -7.15 2.57
C ARG A 157 4.86 -7.39 2.64
N TRP A 158 4.10 -6.50 3.32
CA TRP A 158 2.64 -6.60 3.37
C TRP A 158 2.04 -6.43 1.97
N LEU A 159 2.44 -5.39 1.23
CA LEU A 159 2.02 -5.15 -0.15
C LEU A 159 2.33 -6.34 -1.07
N GLY A 160 3.52 -6.92 -0.94
CA GLY A 160 3.95 -8.10 -1.72
C GLY A 160 3.15 -9.36 -1.40
N ARG A 161 2.65 -9.50 -0.17
CA ARG A 161 1.81 -10.63 0.27
C ARG A 161 0.33 -10.47 -0.10
N LEU A 162 -0.13 -9.24 -0.38
CA LEU A 162 -1.50 -9.02 -0.80
C LEU A 162 -1.75 -9.60 -2.19
N GLN A 163 -2.93 -10.19 -2.35
CA GLN A 163 -3.42 -10.61 -3.66
C GLN A 163 -3.50 -9.41 -4.62
N PRO A 164 -3.23 -9.61 -5.92
CA PRO A 164 -3.34 -8.54 -6.91
C PRO A 164 -4.71 -7.84 -6.89
N SER A 165 -5.80 -8.59 -6.72
CA SER A 165 -7.16 -8.06 -6.63
C SER A 165 -7.38 -7.18 -5.40
N HIS A 166 -6.92 -7.61 -4.22
CA HIS A 166 -7.00 -6.80 -3.00
C HIS A 166 -6.09 -5.57 -3.06
N ARG A 167 -4.90 -5.73 -3.63
CA ARG A 167 -3.96 -4.63 -3.84
C ARG A 167 -4.53 -3.56 -4.77
N ALA A 168 -5.26 -3.94 -5.81
CA ALA A 168 -5.95 -2.99 -6.69
C ALA A 168 -7.03 -2.17 -5.95
N LEU A 169 -7.60 -2.69 -4.87
CA LEU A 169 -8.56 -1.94 -4.04
C LEU A 169 -7.88 -0.83 -3.24
N LEU A 170 -6.60 -1.00 -2.87
CA LEU A 170 -5.82 0.03 -2.17
C LEU A 170 -5.64 1.29 -3.02
N ALA A 171 -5.69 1.19 -4.34
CA ALA A 171 -5.65 2.36 -5.23
C ALA A 171 -6.85 3.30 -5.06
N ARG A 172 -7.94 2.82 -4.44
CA ARG A 172 -9.13 3.60 -4.11
C ARG A 172 -9.14 4.07 -2.65
N ASN A 173 -8.15 3.66 -1.87
CA ASN A 173 -8.08 3.98 -0.46
C ASN A 173 -7.23 5.23 -0.24
N HIS A 174 -7.88 6.30 0.20
CA HIS A 174 -7.21 7.56 0.52
C HIS A 174 -6.74 7.63 1.98
N ASN A 175 -6.95 6.60 2.78
CA ASN A 175 -6.64 6.53 4.20
C ASN A 175 -5.39 5.67 4.49
N LEU A 176 -4.44 5.65 3.56
CA LEU A 176 -3.14 4.99 3.73
C LEU A 176 -2.12 6.00 4.22
N THR A 177 -1.64 5.82 5.46
CA THR A 177 -0.75 6.76 6.11
C THR A 177 0.58 6.09 6.47
N ILE A 178 1.68 6.74 6.13
CA ILE A 178 3.02 6.41 6.61
C ILE A 178 3.44 7.52 7.56
N GLU A 179 3.52 7.18 8.83
CA GLU A 179 4.00 8.04 9.89
C GLU A 179 5.49 7.81 10.08
N ILE A 180 6.30 8.82 9.74
CA ILE A 180 7.75 8.76 9.81
C ILE A 180 8.21 9.40 11.11
N ILE A 181 8.99 8.66 11.89
CA ILE A 181 9.68 9.19 13.06
C ILE A 181 11.09 9.61 12.59
N PRO A 182 11.43 10.91 12.62
CA PRO A 182 12.69 11.43 12.07
C PRO A 182 13.92 11.08 12.91
N GLU A 183 13.74 10.52 14.11
CA GLU A 183 14.84 10.11 14.97
C GLU A 183 15.62 8.91 14.41
N LEU A 184 16.94 9.07 14.27
CA LEU A 184 17.88 7.96 14.09
C LEU A 184 18.05 7.21 15.41
N ARG A 185 17.04 6.44 15.81
CA ARG A 185 17.17 5.59 17.00
C ARG A 185 18.08 4.40 16.71
N LYS A 186 19.20 4.34 17.43
CA LYS A 186 19.89 3.08 17.69
C LYS A 186 18.93 2.23 18.50
N SER A 187 18.45 1.13 17.91
CA SER A 187 17.44 0.27 18.55
C SER A 187 17.95 -0.45 19.81
N TYR A 188 19.26 -0.42 20.06
CA TYR A 188 19.91 -1.08 21.18
C TYR A 188 20.89 -0.13 21.89
N THR A 189 20.85 -0.13 23.22
CA THR A 189 21.88 0.52 24.07
C THR A 189 23.25 -0.14 23.88
N TYR A 190 23.24 -1.47 23.68
CA TYR A 190 24.42 -2.29 23.39
C TYR A 190 24.12 -3.14 22.15
N PRO A 191 24.31 -2.58 20.94
CA PRO A 191 24.05 -3.32 19.72
C PRO A 191 24.98 -4.53 19.62
N PRO A 192 24.50 -5.70 19.14
CA PRO A 192 25.37 -6.82 18.80
C PRO A 192 26.49 -6.38 17.83
N LYS A 193 27.57 -7.15 17.78
CA LYS A 193 28.62 -6.95 16.77
C LYS A 193 27.98 -6.94 15.37
N ASP A 194 28.42 -6.00 14.53
CA ASP A 194 27.92 -5.80 13.16
C ASP A 194 26.43 -5.44 13.08
N PHE A 195 25.82 -4.94 14.16
CA PHE A 195 24.46 -4.42 14.11
C PHE A 195 24.47 -2.91 13.89
N LEU A 196 23.72 -2.43 12.89
CA LEU A 196 23.67 -1.02 12.52
C LEU A 196 22.21 -0.57 12.38
N LEU A 197 21.84 0.57 12.97
CA LEU A 197 20.46 1.08 13.02
C LEU A 197 19.47 0.09 13.66
N ASP A 198 18.87 -0.78 12.84
CA ASP A 198 17.76 -1.68 13.13
C ASP A 198 17.92 -3.08 12.53
N ASP A 199 19.08 -3.42 11.95
CA ASP A 199 19.37 -4.76 11.44
C ASP A 199 20.88 -5.07 11.44
N TYR A 200 21.24 -6.32 11.18
CA TYR A 200 22.63 -6.73 10.95
C TYR A 200 23.16 -6.15 9.63
N MET A 201 24.44 -5.82 9.62
CA MET A 201 25.17 -5.32 8.44
C MET A 201 25.02 -6.22 7.22
N SER A 202 24.93 -7.55 7.41
CA SER A 202 24.71 -8.51 6.33
C SER A 202 23.34 -8.35 5.64
N ASN A 203 22.31 -7.96 6.39
CA ASN A 203 20.97 -7.74 5.85
C ASN A 203 20.88 -6.38 5.15
N HIS A 204 21.47 -5.33 5.74
CA HIS A 204 21.62 -4.04 5.07
C HIS A 204 22.39 -4.20 3.77
N TRP A 205 23.47 -4.97 3.78
CA TRP A 205 24.26 -5.25 2.59
C TRP A 205 23.42 -5.85 1.47
N LYS A 206 22.68 -6.93 1.75
CA LYS A 206 21.76 -7.56 0.80
C LYS A 206 20.70 -6.59 0.26
N ALA A 207 20.14 -5.74 1.12
CA ALA A 207 19.15 -4.74 0.73
C ALA A 207 19.74 -3.63 -0.15
N CYS A 208 21.01 -3.28 0.05
CA CYS A 208 21.72 -2.25 -0.70
C CYS A 208 22.32 -2.75 -2.02
N GLN A 209 22.53 -4.06 -2.18
CA GLN A 209 23.14 -4.68 -3.35
C GLN A 209 22.57 -4.20 -4.70
N PRO A 210 21.25 -3.99 -4.88
CA PRO A 210 20.70 -3.50 -6.16
C PRO A 210 21.13 -2.07 -6.52
N PHE A 211 21.66 -1.31 -5.57
CA PHE A 211 21.99 0.10 -5.74
C PHE A 211 23.49 0.42 -5.62
N GLY A 212 24.29 -0.51 -5.08
CA GLY A 212 25.74 -0.35 -5.01
C GLY A 212 26.38 -1.18 -3.91
N ASN A 213 27.69 -0.98 -3.73
CA ASN A 213 28.46 -1.71 -2.72
C ASN A 213 28.56 -0.91 -1.39
N LEU A 214 27.95 -1.41 -0.31
CA LEU A 214 27.99 -0.79 1.02
C LEU A 214 29.43 -0.69 1.56
N TYR A 215 30.29 -1.63 1.18
CA TYR A 215 31.69 -1.65 1.59
C TYR A 215 32.58 -0.71 0.78
N THR A 216 32.14 -0.27 -0.41
CA THR A 216 32.87 0.74 -1.20
C THR A 216 32.52 2.16 -0.79
N VAL A 217 31.56 2.33 0.12
CA VAL A 217 31.26 3.64 0.72
C VAL A 217 32.42 4.02 1.64
N THR A 218 33.46 4.57 1.04
CA THR A 218 34.59 5.17 1.75
C THR A 218 34.12 6.46 2.41
N ARG A 219 34.91 6.93 3.41
CA ARG A 219 34.61 8.11 4.23
C ARG A 219 33.97 9.22 3.40
N ILE A 220 32.77 9.65 3.81
CA ILE A 220 32.27 10.95 3.39
C ILE A 220 33.33 11.94 3.91
N PRO A 221 33.92 12.79 3.05
CA PRO A 221 34.74 13.88 3.52
C PRO A 221 33.80 14.79 4.31
N ILE A 222 33.75 14.58 5.61
CA ILE A 222 33.02 15.45 6.51
C ILE A 222 33.62 16.82 6.30
N SER A 223 32.76 17.81 6.04
CA SER A 223 33.19 19.20 5.95
C SER A 223 34.10 19.51 7.13
N GLU A 224 35.22 20.18 6.87
CA GLU A 224 36.26 20.43 7.89
C GLU A 224 35.71 21.10 9.16
N PHE A 225 34.51 21.67 9.06
CA PHE A 225 33.70 22.22 10.15
C PHE A 225 33.52 21.28 11.35
N ARG A 226 33.43 19.96 11.18
CA ARG A 226 33.35 19.02 12.33
C ARG A 226 34.69 18.71 12.99
N ARG A 227 35.84 19.08 12.40
CA ARG A 227 37.15 18.83 13.05
C ARG A 227 37.28 19.61 14.36
N ASN A 228 36.57 20.72 14.52
CA ASN A 228 36.75 21.62 15.67
C ASN A 228 35.80 21.36 16.84
N LEU A 229 34.66 20.69 16.67
CA LEU A 229 33.72 20.41 17.77
C LEU A 229 33.89 19.03 18.45
N HIS A 230 34.58 18.08 17.81
CA HIS A 230 34.72 16.70 18.34
C HIS A 230 36.15 16.15 18.22
N ALA A 231 37.17 16.94 18.59
CA ALA A 231 38.54 16.45 18.71
C ALA A 231 38.73 15.38 19.83
N MET A 232 37.69 15.06 20.61
CA MET A 232 37.81 14.17 21.77
C MET A 232 37.51 12.68 21.53
N HIS A 233 37.02 12.29 20.35
CA HIS A 233 36.82 10.87 20.02
C HIS A 233 37.34 10.55 18.62
N HIS A 234 38.66 10.43 18.51
CA HIS A 234 39.37 9.92 17.33
C HIS A 234 39.19 8.41 17.16
N ASP A 235 37.95 7.93 17.10
CA ASP A 235 37.68 6.57 16.62
C ASP A 235 37.48 6.63 15.10
N PRO A 236 38.45 6.21 14.27
CA PRO A 236 38.29 6.14 12.83
C PRO A 236 37.12 5.26 12.39
N GLU A 237 36.63 4.33 13.23
CA GLU A 237 35.45 3.51 12.94
C GLU A 237 34.15 4.32 12.96
N TYR A 238 34.07 5.39 13.77
CA TYR A 238 32.88 6.21 13.90
C TYR A 238 32.51 6.89 12.57
N PHE A 239 33.48 7.49 11.88
CA PHE A 239 33.24 8.19 10.62
C PHE A 239 32.90 7.26 9.45
N HIS A 240 33.43 6.02 9.46
CA HIS A 240 33.02 4.99 8.51
C HIS A 240 31.57 4.54 8.72
N SER A 241 31.08 4.59 9.95
CA SER A 241 29.70 4.22 10.26
C SER A 241 28.68 5.23 9.69
N THR A 242 28.98 6.53 9.73
CA THR A 242 28.07 7.59 9.26
C THR A 242 27.80 7.51 7.76
N GLY A 243 28.84 7.34 6.94
CA GLY A 243 28.67 7.21 5.48
C GLY A 243 27.84 5.97 5.10
N LYS A 244 28.06 4.86 5.81
CA LYS A 244 27.28 3.63 5.64
C LYS A 244 25.82 3.83 6.04
N VAL A 245 25.55 4.51 7.15
CA VAL A 245 24.18 4.85 7.59
C VAL A 245 23.46 5.63 6.50
N PHE A 246 24.06 6.71 5.99
CA PHE A 246 23.45 7.47 4.91
C PHE A 246 23.20 6.59 3.68
N PHE A 247 24.18 5.81 3.23
CA PHE A 247 23.97 4.92 2.09
C PHE A 247 22.83 3.90 2.30
N ILE A 248 22.66 3.38 3.52
CA ILE A 248 21.54 2.50 3.87
C ILE A 248 20.21 3.23 3.76
N LEU A 249 20.11 4.45 4.30
CA LEU A 249 18.91 5.29 4.20
C LEU A 249 18.58 5.61 2.73
N PHE A 250 19.61 5.88 1.90
CA PHE A 250 19.50 6.02 0.44
C PHE A 250 18.86 4.79 -0.17
N CYS A 251 19.41 3.60 0.10
CA CYS A 251 18.95 2.37 -0.52
C CYS A 251 17.50 2.07 -0.14
N ARG A 252 17.12 2.35 1.11
CA ARG A 252 15.73 2.19 1.59
C ARG A 252 14.76 3.12 0.91
N LEU A 253 15.11 4.40 0.81
CA LEU A 253 14.26 5.38 0.13
C LEU A 253 14.15 5.07 -1.36
N ALA A 254 15.25 4.71 -2.02
CA ALA A 254 15.26 4.29 -3.42
C ALA A 254 14.39 3.04 -3.65
N ALA A 255 14.49 2.03 -2.78
CA ALA A 255 13.68 0.82 -2.85
C ALA A 255 12.18 1.12 -2.68
N TRP A 256 11.83 1.98 -1.72
CA TRP A 256 10.46 2.43 -1.50
C TRP A 256 9.91 3.17 -2.71
N SER A 257 10.60 4.19 -3.20
CA SER A 257 10.18 4.98 -4.36
C SER A 257 10.08 4.13 -5.63
N ARG A 258 11.00 3.18 -5.83
CA ARG A 258 10.93 2.20 -6.92
C ARG A 258 9.68 1.33 -6.81
N LEU A 259 9.29 0.92 -5.60
CA LEU A 259 8.05 0.15 -5.40
C LEU A 259 6.83 1.00 -5.73
N CYS A 260 6.75 2.23 -5.20
CA CYS A 260 5.63 3.15 -5.43
C CYS A 260 5.39 3.48 -6.90
N THR A 261 6.36 3.23 -7.78
CA THR A 261 6.27 3.54 -9.22
C THR A 261 6.15 2.33 -10.13
N GLN A 262 6.18 1.14 -9.55
CA GLN A 262 5.86 -0.07 -10.30
C GLN A 262 4.37 -0.09 -10.65
N PRO A 263 3.98 -0.57 -11.85
CA PRO A 263 2.59 -0.56 -12.31
C PRO A 263 1.53 -1.10 -11.31
N PRO A 264 1.77 -2.20 -10.56
CA PRO A 264 0.78 -2.69 -9.60
C PRO A 264 0.62 -1.83 -8.34
N PHE A 265 1.48 -0.84 -8.11
CA PHE A 265 1.47 0.02 -6.91
C PHE A 265 1.37 1.52 -7.24
N SER A 266 1.55 1.92 -8.51
CA SER A 266 1.61 3.33 -8.93
C SER A 266 0.32 4.11 -8.70
N MET A 267 -0.80 3.41 -8.57
CA MET A 267 -2.10 4.02 -8.29
C MET A 267 -2.40 4.11 -6.79
N ILE A 268 -1.53 3.58 -5.92
CA ILE A 268 -1.71 3.63 -4.47
C ILE A 268 -1.23 4.99 -3.97
N GLU A 269 -2.14 5.77 -3.41
CA GLU A 269 -1.84 7.08 -2.84
C GLU A 269 -1.43 6.94 -1.37
N TRP A 270 -0.24 7.45 -1.04
CA TRP A 270 0.29 7.43 0.32
C TRP A 270 0.26 8.83 0.92
N LYS A 271 -0.34 8.97 2.09
CA LYS A 271 -0.19 10.16 2.94
C LYS A 271 1.03 9.96 3.82
N TYR A 272 1.94 10.93 3.82
CA TYR A 272 3.09 10.94 4.73
C TYR A 272 2.80 11.90 5.87
N THR A 273 3.10 11.48 7.08
CA THR A 273 3.07 12.32 8.29
C THR A 273 4.40 12.17 9.01
N PHE A 274 4.76 13.17 9.81
CA PHE A 274 5.98 13.15 10.61
C PHE A 274 5.62 13.36 12.07
N ASP A 275 6.09 12.45 12.91
CA ASP A 275 5.98 12.52 14.35
C ASP A 275 7.09 13.43 14.87
N LEU A 276 6.77 14.73 15.00
CA LEU A 276 7.69 15.76 15.46
C LEU A 276 7.42 16.05 16.95
N PRO A 277 8.44 16.39 17.75
CA PRO A 277 8.27 16.70 19.15
C PRO A 277 7.37 17.93 19.35
N ASP A 278 6.33 17.79 20.17
CA ASP A 278 5.41 18.89 20.49
C ASP A 278 5.96 19.80 21.60
N ASP A 279 6.93 19.37 22.40
CA ASP A 279 7.48 20.14 23.52
C ASP A 279 8.67 21.00 23.10
N GLN A 280 8.87 22.14 23.79
CA GLN A 280 9.93 23.11 23.43
C GLN A 280 11.33 22.48 23.43
N LEU A 281 11.64 21.63 24.40
CA LEU A 281 12.96 21.00 24.53
C LEU A 281 13.22 20.04 23.36
N GLY A 282 12.27 19.16 23.07
CA GLY A 282 12.35 18.22 21.95
C GLY A 282 12.52 18.94 20.62
N ARG A 283 11.83 20.07 20.41
CA ARG A 283 12.03 20.93 19.23
C ARG A 283 13.45 21.48 19.16
N THR A 284 13.94 22.09 20.24
CA THR A 284 15.31 22.64 20.27
C THR A 284 16.36 21.58 19.96
N VAL A 285 16.22 20.38 20.54
CA VAL A 285 17.12 19.25 20.26
C VAL A 285 17.03 18.82 18.81
N MET A 286 15.82 18.61 18.28
CA MET A 286 15.62 18.25 16.88
C MET A 286 16.25 19.28 15.94
N TRP A 287 16.13 20.58 16.24
CA TRP A 287 16.69 21.64 15.41
C TRP A 287 18.21 21.72 15.45
N ALA A 288 18.80 21.54 16.63
CA ALA A 288 20.25 21.44 16.76
C ALA A 288 20.79 20.28 15.91
N GLU A 289 20.14 19.11 15.99
CA GLU A 289 20.48 17.92 15.19
C GLU A 289 20.29 18.17 13.68
N MET A 290 19.16 18.76 13.27
CA MET A 290 18.93 19.09 11.86
C MET A 290 19.97 20.05 11.30
N THR A 291 20.40 21.04 12.07
CA THR A 291 21.44 21.99 11.67
C THR A 291 22.79 21.27 11.47
N VAL A 292 23.11 20.34 12.38
CA VAL A 292 24.33 19.52 12.32
C VAL A 292 24.33 18.53 11.15
N VAL A 293 23.16 18.05 10.76
CA VAL A 293 22.97 17.02 9.72
C VAL A 293 22.62 17.64 8.36
N LYS A 294 22.35 18.94 8.30
CA LYS A 294 21.96 19.67 7.07
C LYS A 294 22.95 19.44 5.93
N ASP A 295 24.24 19.68 6.16
CA ASP A 295 25.28 19.50 5.15
C ASP A 295 25.40 18.04 4.70
N ASP A 296 25.25 17.10 5.65
CA ASP A 296 25.23 15.67 5.36
C ASP A 296 24.03 15.31 4.46
N VAL A 297 22.87 15.94 4.68
CA VAL A 297 21.66 15.77 3.84
C VAL A 297 21.86 16.36 2.46
N TYR A 298 22.45 17.56 2.32
CA TYR A 298 22.77 18.11 1.00
C TYR A 298 23.75 17.21 0.24
N PHE A 299 24.82 16.79 0.91
CA PHE A 299 25.78 15.87 0.33
C PHE A 299 25.10 14.57 -0.10
N PHE A 300 24.30 13.98 0.80
CA PHE A 300 23.52 12.78 0.55
C PHE A 300 22.62 12.93 -0.68
N LEU A 301 21.82 14.00 -0.75
CA LEU A 301 20.92 14.26 -1.87
C LEU A 301 21.69 14.47 -3.19
N SER A 302 22.89 15.06 -3.14
CA SER A 302 23.74 15.19 -4.33
C SER A 302 24.28 13.84 -4.83
N GLN A 303 24.69 12.95 -3.92
CA GLN A 303 25.12 11.58 -4.26
C GLN A 303 23.96 10.73 -4.74
N LEU A 304 22.78 10.93 -4.14
CA LEU A 304 21.52 10.31 -4.49
C LEU A 304 21.14 10.67 -5.93
N LYS A 305 21.20 11.96 -6.31
CA LYS A 305 21.04 12.44 -7.69
C LYS A 305 21.98 11.70 -8.64
N ARG A 306 23.29 11.75 -8.39
CA ARG A 306 24.32 11.11 -9.25
C ARG A 306 24.08 9.62 -9.45
N SER A 307 23.71 8.92 -8.38
CA SER A 307 23.44 7.49 -8.43
C SER A 307 22.21 7.17 -9.28
N TRP A 308 21.19 8.04 -9.26
CA TRP A 308 19.95 7.84 -10.01
C TRP A 308 20.07 8.17 -11.48
N THR A 309 20.80 9.22 -11.84
CA THR A 309 21.13 9.54 -13.23
C THR A 309 21.79 8.35 -13.92
N ARG A 310 22.72 7.68 -13.23
CA ARG A 310 23.39 6.47 -13.76
C ARG A 310 22.43 5.31 -14.04
N THR A 311 21.36 5.19 -13.25
CA THR A 311 20.38 4.09 -13.38
C THR A 311 19.16 4.42 -14.23
N GLN A 312 19.07 5.63 -14.79
CA GLN A 312 17.92 6.10 -15.59
C GLN A 312 16.57 5.94 -14.88
N CYS A 313 16.54 6.08 -13.56
CA CYS A 313 15.33 5.87 -12.74
C CYS A 313 14.72 7.18 -12.20
N GLU A 314 15.20 8.32 -12.66
CA GLU A 314 14.93 9.66 -12.10
C GLU A 314 13.44 10.00 -12.09
N ASP A 315 12.78 9.90 -13.24
CA ASP A 315 11.37 10.29 -13.39
C ASP A 315 10.42 9.51 -12.48
N ARG A 316 10.76 8.23 -12.23
CA ARG A 316 9.95 7.34 -11.40
C ARG A 316 10.20 7.63 -9.92
N ILE A 317 11.45 7.73 -9.51
CA ILE A 317 11.79 7.81 -8.08
C ILE A 317 11.54 9.20 -7.47
N ARG A 318 11.60 10.26 -8.29
CA ARG A 318 11.47 11.66 -7.84
C ARG A 318 10.13 11.94 -7.13
N GLN A 319 9.01 11.56 -7.75
CA GLN A 319 7.67 11.93 -7.28
C GLN A 319 7.34 11.45 -5.85
N PRO A 320 7.56 10.17 -5.47
CA PRO A 320 7.37 9.72 -4.09
C PRO A 320 8.20 10.50 -3.06
N ILE A 321 9.41 10.92 -3.44
CA ILE A 321 10.34 11.61 -2.54
C ILE A 321 9.91 13.06 -2.34
N VAL A 322 9.56 13.75 -3.43
CA VAL A 322 9.02 15.12 -3.34
C VAL A 322 7.79 15.14 -2.44
N ARG A 323 6.84 14.20 -2.62
CA ARG A 323 5.66 14.10 -1.75
C ARG A 323 6.00 13.87 -0.28
N MET A 324 6.98 13.01 0.01
CA MET A 324 7.44 12.76 1.36
C MET A 324 8.13 14.01 1.96
N PHE A 325 8.92 14.74 1.16
CA PHE A 325 9.60 15.95 1.58
C PHE A 325 8.62 17.12 1.78
N ASP A 326 7.61 17.27 0.91
CA ASP A 326 6.54 18.25 1.07
C ASP A 326 5.76 18.01 2.38
N ALA A 327 5.50 16.73 2.71
CA ALA A 327 4.89 16.37 3.99
C ALA A 327 5.78 16.72 5.20
N PHE A 328 7.10 16.57 5.06
CA PHE A 328 8.07 16.97 6.08
C PHE A 328 8.09 18.49 6.29
N LEU A 329 8.18 19.27 5.20
CA LEU A 329 8.10 20.73 5.24
C LEU A 329 6.80 21.21 5.86
N LYS A 330 5.68 20.56 5.53
CA LYS A 330 4.37 20.86 6.13
C LYS A 330 4.35 20.58 7.63
N ALA A 331 4.98 19.50 8.09
CA ALA A 331 5.07 19.18 9.51
C ALA A 331 5.93 20.21 10.26
N ILE A 332 7.06 20.62 9.67
CA ILE A 332 7.89 21.71 10.19
C ILE A 332 7.11 23.03 10.27
N GLY A 333 6.43 23.44 9.20
CA GLY A 333 5.70 24.72 9.20
C GLY A 333 4.59 24.79 10.25
N LYS A 334 3.96 23.64 10.58
CA LYS A 334 3.02 23.54 11.71
C LYS A 334 3.72 23.75 13.05
N LEU A 335 4.93 23.25 13.19
CA LEU A 335 5.75 23.40 14.39
C LEU A 335 6.12 24.87 14.62
N ASP A 336 6.53 25.58 13.58
CA ASP A 336 6.94 27.00 13.65
C ASP A 336 5.77 27.92 14.00
N SER A 337 4.60 27.66 13.41
CA SER A 337 3.38 28.46 13.63
C SER A 337 2.91 28.50 15.09
N SER A 338 3.35 27.56 15.91
CA SER A 338 2.91 27.43 17.30
C SER A 338 3.76 28.20 18.32
N ASN A 339 4.97 28.65 17.97
CA ASN A 339 5.94 29.14 18.98
C ASN A 339 6.40 30.61 18.85
N GLY A 340 6.00 31.36 17.81
CA GLY A 340 6.28 32.80 17.71
C GLY A 340 7.76 33.23 17.85
N SER A 341 8.72 32.29 17.72
CA SER A 341 10.15 32.51 17.96
C SER A 341 10.92 32.39 16.66
N GLU A 342 11.86 33.31 16.41
CA GLU A 342 12.67 33.39 15.18
C GLU A 342 13.87 32.42 15.13
N LEU A 343 14.00 31.49 16.07
CA LEU A 343 15.17 30.61 16.18
C LEU A 343 15.21 29.45 15.17
N PHE A 344 14.34 29.44 14.17
CA PHE A 344 14.20 28.30 13.26
C PHE A 344 15.19 28.38 12.08
N PRO A 345 15.67 27.22 11.58
CA PRO A 345 16.50 27.20 10.38
C PRO A 345 15.76 27.89 9.24
N ASN A 346 16.52 28.54 8.36
CA ASN A 346 15.94 29.23 7.22
C ASN A 346 15.13 28.23 6.38
N MET A 347 13.79 28.27 6.47
CA MET A 347 12.87 27.44 5.68
C MET A 347 13.15 27.57 4.19
N GLU A 348 13.73 28.71 3.77
CA GLU A 348 14.23 28.93 2.42
C GLU A 348 15.27 27.87 2.00
N ASP A 349 16.16 27.43 2.89
CA ASP A 349 17.17 26.43 2.55
C ASP A 349 16.54 25.05 2.32
N LEU A 350 15.58 24.65 3.15
CA LEU A 350 14.83 23.41 2.95
C LEU A 350 13.97 23.48 1.67
N ASN A 351 13.39 24.63 1.36
CA ASN A 351 12.68 24.84 0.10
C ASN A 351 13.63 24.78 -1.11
N ARG A 352 14.81 25.43 -1.04
CA ARG A 352 15.86 25.32 -2.08
C ARG A 352 16.28 23.87 -2.31
N LEU A 353 16.33 23.08 -1.24
CA LEU A 353 16.64 21.66 -1.32
C LEU A 353 15.51 20.86 -1.99
N ARG A 354 14.25 21.14 -1.63
CA ARG A 354 13.07 20.58 -2.30
C ARG A 354 13.04 20.92 -3.78
N ASP A 355 13.32 22.17 -4.13
CA ASP A 355 13.38 22.63 -5.53
C ASP A 355 14.58 22.04 -6.28
N SER A 356 15.67 21.74 -5.58
CA SER A 356 16.80 21.01 -6.16
C SER A 356 16.38 19.58 -6.53
N ILE A 357 15.64 18.89 -5.65
CA ILE A 357 15.08 17.55 -5.90
C ILE A 357 14.10 17.58 -7.07
N GLU A 358 13.24 18.59 -7.14
CA GLU A 358 12.26 18.72 -8.23
C GLU A 358 12.96 18.96 -9.58
N ARG A 359 14.02 19.79 -9.59
CA ARG A 359 14.88 20.08 -10.75
C ARG A 359 15.93 19.02 -11.04
N TRP A 360 15.81 17.80 -10.52
CA TRP A 360 16.54 16.67 -11.07
C TRP A 360 15.96 16.34 -12.45
N GLU A 361 16.34 17.17 -13.43
CA GLU A 361 16.14 16.94 -14.86
C GLU A 361 17.26 16.04 -15.41
N ARG A 362 16.95 15.37 -16.52
CA ARG A 362 17.76 14.36 -17.22
C ARG A 362 19.12 14.85 -17.70
#